data_AF-A0A9D4X4P6-F1
#
_entry.id   AF-A0A9D4X4P6-F1
#
_cell.length_a   1.000
_cell.length_b   1.000
_cell.length_c   1.000
_cell.angle_alpha   90.00
_cell.angle_beta   90.00
_cell.angle_gamma   90.00
#
_symmetry.space_group_name_H-M   'P 1'
#
loop_
_entity.id
_entity.type
_entity.pdbx_description
1 polymer ?
#
loop_
_entity_poly.entity_id
_entity_poly.type
_entity_poly.pdbx_seq_one_letter_code
_entity_poly.pdbx_strand_id
1 'polypeptide(L)'
;MDHYQPGFQPCSSTKVERKIIEKNRRNKMKTLCSKLNSLLPNYNPKEALPLPDQIDNAINYIKSLKTNLKLAKEWKESLIRNNRSRSGCSSSSGAKGSIKSPKIEIHENGSSLQVIVTCGVDEQFIFCEIMRILHEDHVEVISANSSLAGDSVIHVVHAENPQLLFQFGATKVGERD
;
A
#
# COMPACT_ATOMS: atom_id res chain seq x y z
N MET A 1 -4.12 13.15 -76.58
CA MET A 1 -3.86 11.69 -76.56
C MET A 1 -3.57 11.41 -75.10
N ASP A 2 -4.63 11.25 -74.31
CA ASP A 2 -4.53 11.34 -72.86
C ASP A 2 -4.46 9.92 -72.30
N HIS A 3 -3.28 9.56 -71.81
CA HIS A 3 -3.04 8.28 -71.15
C HIS A 3 -3.70 8.31 -69.76
N TYR A 4 -4.85 7.67 -69.64
CA TYR A 4 -5.43 7.32 -68.35
C TYR A 4 -4.60 6.21 -67.69
N GLN A 5 -3.94 6.52 -66.56
CA GLN A 5 -3.42 5.49 -65.65
C GLN A 5 -4.56 4.93 -64.79
N PRO A 6 -4.67 3.61 -64.60
CA PRO A 6 -5.66 3.05 -63.70
C PRO A 6 -5.28 3.38 -62.25
N GLY A 7 -6.22 3.96 -61.51
CA GLY A 7 -6.06 4.24 -60.08
C GLY A 7 -5.72 2.97 -59.31
N PHE A 8 -4.73 3.08 -58.41
CA PHE A 8 -4.33 2.02 -57.49
C PHE A 8 -5.54 1.51 -56.69
N GLN A 9 -6.07 0.33 -57.07
CA GLN A 9 -7.01 -0.38 -56.23
C GLN A 9 -6.28 -0.87 -54.97
N PRO A 10 -6.72 -0.51 -53.76
CA PRO A 10 -6.10 -1.03 -52.56
C PRO A 10 -6.43 -2.52 -52.43
N CYS A 11 -5.40 -3.35 -52.60
CA CYS A 11 -5.50 -4.80 -52.43
C CYS A 11 -6.14 -5.14 -51.07
N SER A 12 -7.15 -6.01 -51.07
CA SER A 12 -7.91 -6.40 -49.87
C SER A 12 -7.01 -6.92 -48.75
N SER A 13 -5.86 -7.53 -49.07
CA SER A 13 -4.89 -8.01 -48.08
C SER A 13 -4.32 -6.88 -47.21
N THR A 14 -3.95 -5.73 -47.80
CA THR A 14 -3.43 -4.57 -47.04
C THR A 14 -4.45 -3.96 -46.10
N LYS A 15 -5.75 -4.08 -46.41
CA LYS A 15 -6.83 -3.64 -45.51
C LYS A 15 -6.98 -4.60 -44.33
N VAL A 16 -6.84 -5.91 -44.57
CA VAL A 16 -6.87 -6.94 -43.51
C VAL A 16 -5.66 -6.80 -42.59
N GLU A 17 -4.47 -6.62 -43.15
CA GLU A 17 -3.23 -6.43 -42.39
C GLU A 17 -3.31 -5.21 -41.46
N ARG A 18 -3.75 -4.05 -41.98
CA ARG A 18 -3.99 -2.85 -41.15
C ARG A 18 -4.98 -3.11 -40.02
N LYS A 19 -6.05 -3.87 -40.26
CA LYS A 19 -7.02 -4.23 -39.22
C LYS A 19 -6.40 -5.11 -38.12
N ILE A 20 -5.52 -6.05 -38.49
CA ILE A 20 -4.82 -6.92 -37.53
C ILE A 20 -3.84 -6.12 -36.69
N ILE A 21 -3.01 -5.27 -37.32
CA ILE A 21 -2.05 -4.41 -36.64
C ILE A 21 -2.75 -3.53 -35.60
N GLU A 22 -3.83 -2.87 -36.01
CA GLU A 22 -4.58 -1.97 -35.14
C GLU A 22 -5.33 -2.73 -34.03
N LYS A 23 -5.81 -3.97 -34.29
CA LYS A 23 -6.34 -4.86 -33.25
C LYS A 23 -5.27 -5.23 -32.22
N ASN A 24 -4.07 -5.60 -32.67
CA ASN A 24 -2.95 -5.94 -31.79
C ASN A 24 -2.54 -4.74 -30.93
N ARG A 25 -2.50 -3.54 -31.52
CA ARG A 25 -2.22 -2.29 -30.80
C ARG A 25 -3.24 -2.04 -29.67
N ARG A 26 -4.54 -2.19 -29.95
CA ARG A 26 -5.60 -2.02 -28.93
C ARG A 26 -5.53 -3.08 -27.83
N ASN A 27 -5.27 -4.34 -28.19
CA ASN A 27 -5.12 -5.41 -27.21
C ASN A 27 -3.94 -5.15 -26.29
N LYS A 28 -2.79 -4.71 -26.83
CA LYS A 28 -1.63 -4.32 -26.03
C LYS A 28 -1.96 -3.19 -25.06
N MET A 29 -2.68 -2.15 -25.52
CA MET A 29 -3.13 -1.06 -24.65
C MET A 29 -4.03 -1.57 -23.52
N LYS A 30 -5.02 -2.41 -23.84
CA LYS A 30 -5.93 -3.00 -22.86
C LYS A 30 -5.18 -3.79 -21.78
N THR A 31 -4.19 -4.59 -22.18
CA THR A 31 -3.36 -5.35 -21.23
C THR A 31 -2.55 -4.43 -20.32
N LEU A 32 -1.96 -3.37 -20.86
CA LEU A 32 -1.19 -2.41 -20.06
C LEU A 32 -2.05 -1.67 -19.05
N CYS A 33 -3.23 -1.18 -19.46
CA CYS A 33 -4.18 -0.54 -18.54
C CYS A 33 -4.64 -1.50 -17.45
N SER A 34 -4.95 -2.76 -17.79
CA SER A 34 -5.32 -3.77 -16.80
C SER A 34 -4.21 -4.03 -15.79
N LYS A 35 -2.96 -4.12 -16.26
CA LYS A 35 -1.78 -4.28 -15.39
C LYS A 35 -1.57 -3.06 -14.50
N LEU A 36 -1.71 -1.85 -15.02
CA LEU A 36 -1.63 -0.63 -14.22
C LEU A 36 -2.65 -0.66 -13.08
N ASN A 37 -3.90 -0.96 -13.41
CA ASN A 37 -4.97 -0.96 -12.41
C ASN A 37 -4.78 -2.04 -11.36
N SER A 38 -4.27 -3.22 -11.72
CA SER A 38 -3.98 -4.28 -10.74
C SER A 38 -2.94 -3.90 -9.68
N LEU A 39 -2.19 -2.81 -9.88
CA LEU A 39 -1.23 -2.30 -8.90
C LEU A 39 -1.86 -1.27 -7.95
N LEU A 40 -3.14 -0.93 -8.13
CA LEU A 40 -3.84 0.02 -7.28
C LEU A 40 -4.54 -0.70 -6.12
N PRO A 41 -4.52 -0.12 -4.91
CA PRO A 41 -5.00 -0.78 -3.69
C PRO A 41 -6.49 -1.15 -3.71
N ASN A 42 -7.34 -0.37 -4.40
CA ASN A 42 -8.79 -0.58 -4.47
C ASN A 42 -9.27 -1.02 -5.86
N TYR A 43 -8.43 -1.73 -6.62
CA TYR A 43 -8.83 -2.17 -7.95
C TYR A 43 -9.84 -3.31 -7.90
N ASN A 44 -11.06 -3.04 -8.38
CA ASN A 44 -12.07 -4.06 -8.62
C ASN A 44 -12.35 -4.19 -10.13
N PRO A 45 -12.05 -5.35 -10.76
CA PRO A 45 -12.32 -5.55 -12.17
C PRO A 45 -13.82 -5.53 -12.53
N LYS A 46 -14.73 -5.66 -11.55
CA LYS A 46 -16.20 -5.64 -11.75
C LYS A 46 -16.80 -4.22 -11.74
N GLU A 47 -16.12 -3.25 -11.14
CA GLU A 47 -16.54 -1.83 -11.08
C GLU A 47 -15.51 -0.95 -11.81
N ALA A 48 -15.26 -1.27 -13.09
CA ALA A 48 -14.27 -0.55 -13.86
C ALA A 48 -14.80 0.85 -14.24
N LEU A 49 -14.20 1.87 -13.63
CA LEU A 49 -14.38 3.29 -13.98
C LEU A 49 -13.99 3.58 -15.44
N PRO A 50 -14.39 4.72 -16.02
CA PRO A 50 -13.87 5.18 -17.30
C PRO A 50 -12.34 5.18 -17.34
N LEU A 51 -11.75 4.87 -18.50
CA LEU A 51 -10.29 4.77 -18.64
C LEU A 51 -9.52 6.03 -18.18
N PRO A 52 -9.96 7.28 -18.48
CA PRO A 52 -9.29 8.48 -17.99
C PRO A 52 -9.24 8.53 -16.46
N ASP A 53 -10.35 8.24 -15.79
CA ASP A 53 -10.47 8.25 -14.34
C ASP A 53 -9.57 7.18 -13.70
N GLN A 54 -9.42 6.02 -14.34
CA GLN A 54 -8.47 4.99 -13.91
C GLN A 54 -7.02 5.51 -13.94
N ILE A 55 -6.65 6.27 -14.98
CA ILE A 55 -5.32 6.88 -15.09
C ILE A 55 -5.14 7.95 -14.01
N ASP A 56 -6.14 8.79 -13.76
CA ASP A 56 -6.09 9.82 -12.71
C ASP A 56 -5.96 9.21 -11.32
N ASN A 57 -6.66 8.12 -11.05
CA ASN A 57 -6.49 7.35 -9.81
C ASN A 57 -5.06 6.84 -9.65
N ALA A 58 -4.47 6.28 -10.71
CA ALA A 58 -3.08 5.86 -10.67
C ALA A 58 -2.10 7.03 -10.42
N ILE A 59 -2.36 8.19 -11.03
CA ILE A 59 -1.57 9.41 -10.80
C ILE A 59 -1.67 9.85 -9.35
N ASN A 60 -2.87 9.88 -8.78
CA ASN A 60 -3.11 10.27 -7.40
C ASN A 60 -2.45 9.29 -6.43
N TYR A 61 -2.51 7.99 -6.71
CA TYR A 61 -1.83 6.98 -5.90
C TYR A 61 -0.31 7.18 -5.91
N ILE A 62 0.30 7.39 -7.08
CA ILE A 62 1.75 7.69 -7.17
C ILE A 62 2.11 8.95 -6.37
N LYS A 63 1.28 9.99 -6.40
CA LYS A 63 1.51 11.21 -5.60
C LYS A 63 1.48 10.90 -4.10
N SER A 64 0.50 10.13 -3.64
CA SER A 64 0.39 9.72 -2.22
C SER A 64 1.59 8.88 -1.76
N LEU A 65 2.06 7.95 -2.59
CA LEU A 65 3.26 7.16 -2.29
C LEU A 65 4.51 8.05 -2.14
N LYS A 66 4.65 9.07 -3.01
CA LYS A 66 5.76 10.02 -2.91
C LYS A 66 5.70 10.85 -1.62
N THR A 67 4.51 11.31 -1.22
CA THR A 67 4.35 12.06 0.03
C THR A 67 4.66 11.18 1.24
N ASN A 68 4.17 9.94 1.25
CA ASN A 68 4.40 9.02 2.36
C ASN A 68 5.88 8.64 2.48
N LEU A 69 6.57 8.44 1.35
CA LEU A 69 8.00 8.20 1.33
C LEU A 69 8.80 9.38 1.89
N LYS A 70 8.39 10.62 1.58
CA LYS A 70 9.01 11.83 2.14
C LYS A 70 8.81 11.90 3.65
N LEU A 71 7.58 11.73 4.12
CA LEU A 71 7.27 11.71 5.55
C LEU A 71 8.09 10.63 6.27
N ALA A 72 8.07 9.39 5.78
CA ALA A 72 8.83 8.29 6.38
C ALA A 72 10.34 8.58 6.48
N LYS A 73 10.92 9.28 5.51
CA LYS A 73 12.32 9.74 5.58
C LYS A 73 12.54 10.79 6.66
N GLU A 74 11.69 11.82 6.73
CA GLU A 74 11.77 12.87 7.75
C GLU A 74 11.63 12.28 9.16
N TRP A 75 10.69 11.36 9.34
CA TRP A 75 10.51 10.61 10.59
C TRP A 75 11.75 9.81 10.97
N LYS A 76 12.33 9.05 10.03
CA LYS A 76 13.57 8.31 10.25
C LYS A 76 14.71 9.23 10.71
N GLU A 77 14.87 10.38 10.07
CA GLU A 77 15.91 11.35 10.43
C GLU A 77 15.66 11.99 11.80
N SER A 78 14.40 12.28 12.14
CA SER A 78 14.00 12.80 13.45
C SER A 78 14.32 11.82 14.58
N LEU A 79 13.97 10.54 14.41
CA LEU A 79 14.28 9.49 15.38
C LEU A 79 15.79 9.31 15.56
N ILE A 80 16.56 9.31 14.48
CA ILE A 80 18.03 9.21 14.55
C ILE A 80 18.62 10.44 15.27
N ARG A 81 18.09 11.65 15.01
CA ARG A 81 18.55 12.88 15.66
C ARG A 81 18.27 12.86 17.15
N ASN A 82 17.04 12.55 17.57
CA ASN A 82 16.66 12.48 18.98
C ASN A 82 17.47 11.43 19.75
N ASN A 83 17.82 10.31 19.12
CA ASN A 83 18.63 9.27 19.77
C ASN A 83 20.09 9.73 20.01
N ARG A 84 20.67 10.53 19.11
CA ARG A 84 22.01 11.13 19.31
C ARG A 84 22.02 12.19 20.40
N SER A 85 20.96 12.99 20.53
CA SER A 85 20.82 14.00 21.59
C SER A 85 20.73 13.41 22.98
N ARG A 86 20.18 12.19 23.12
CA ARG A 86 20.08 11.47 24.40
C ARG A 86 21.38 10.76 24.81
N SER A 87 22.26 10.46 23.84
CA SER A 87 23.57 9.84 24.09
C SER A 87 24.63 10.81 24.65
N GLY A 88 24.37 12.11 24.68
CA GLY A 88 25.36 13.14 25.05
C GLY A 88 25.17 13.81 26.42
N CYS A 89 24.07 13.57 27.13
CA CYS A 89 23.82 14.23 28.42
C CYS A 89 24.25 13.34 29.60
N SER A 90 25.55 13.33 29.88
CA SER A 90 26.05 13.00 31.21
C SER A 90 26.39 14.31 31.92
N SER A 91 25.43 14.89 32.66
CA SER A 91 25.71 15.84 33.75
C SER A 91 24.48 16.08 34.63
N SER A 92 24.53 15.49 35.82
CA SER A 92 23.97 15.95 37.10
C SER A 92 22.51 16.41 37.19
N SER A 93 21.64 15.55 37.76
CA SER A 93 21.06 15.68 39.11
C SER A 93 19.66 15.07 39.21
N GLY A 94 19.48 14.14 40.18
CA GLY A 94 18.18 13.79 40.77
C GLY A 94 17.25 12.84 40.00
N ALA A 95 17.06 11.63 40.56
CA ALA A 95 16.06 10.61 40.23
C ALA A 95 16.23 9.83 38.89
N LYS A 96 16.79 8.63 39.04
CA LYS A 96 16.83 7.56 38.02
C LYS A 96 15.40 7.18 37.58
N GLY A 97 14.96 7.69 36.44
CA GLY A 97 14.08 6.98 35.52
C GLY A 97 14.90 6.65 34.28
N SER A 98 15.35 5.40 34.13
CA SER A 98 15.95 4.96 32.87
C SER A 98 14.93 5.23 31.77
N ILE A 99 15.23 6.14 30.85
CA ILE A 99 14.47 6.31 29.62
C ILE A 99 14.62 4.98 28.87
N LYS A 100 13.67 4.08 29.05
CA LYS A 100 13.61 2.81 28.33
C LYS A 100 13.22 3.17 26.90
N SER A 101 14.07 2.79 25.94
CA SER A 101 13.74 2.93 24.53
C SER A 101 12.44 2.19 24.22
N PRO A 102 11.59 2.71 23.33
CA PRO A 102 10.34 2.08 22.99
C PRO A 102 10.59 0.69 22.41
N LYS A 103 9.88 -0.31 22.94
CA LYS A 103 9.97 -1.71 22.52
C LYS A 103 8.72 -2.05 21.72
N ILE A 104 8.91 -2.65 20.55
CA ILE A 104 7.82 -3.09 19.67
C ILE A 104 7.96 -4.60 19.49
N GLU A 105 6.86 -5.31 19.74
CA GLU A 105 6.72 -6.75 19.52
C GLU A 105 5.58 -6.97 18.53
N ILE A 106 5.79 -7.87 17.57
CA ILE A 106 4.82 -8.18 16.52
C ILE A 106 4.62 -9.68 16.50
N HIS A 107 3.36 -10.10 16.64
CA HIS A 107 2.93 -11.48 16.56
C HIS A 107 1.98 -11.63 15.38
N GLU A 108 2.34 -12.50 14.43
CA GLU A 108 1.53 -12.82 13.27
C GLU A 108 1.06 -14.27 13.37
N ASN A 109 -0.25 -14.49 13.22
CA ASN A 109 -0.83 -15.82 13.19
C ASN A 109 -1.93 -15.89 12.13
N GLY A 110 -1.58 -16.38 10.94
CA GLY A 110 -2.49 -16.46 9.79
C GLY A 110 -2.91 -15.08 9.29
N SER A 111 -4.22 -14.80 9.27
CA SER A 111 -4.77 -13.47 8.93
C SER A 111 -4.68 -12.47 10.09
N SER A 112 -4.38 -12.92 11.31
CA SER A 112 -4.35 -12.06 12.50
C SER A 112 -2.95 -11.49 12.76
N LEU A 113 -2.91 -10.22 13.13
CA LEU A 113 -1.73 -9.45 13.48
C LEU A 113 -1.94 -8.82 14.87
N GLN A 114 -0.99 -9.02 15.78
CA GLN A 114 -0.97 -8.36 17.07
C GLN A 114 0.32 -7.54 17.19
N VAL A 115 0.19 -6.25 17.47
CA VAL A 115 1.29 -5.33 17.69
C VAL A 115 1.25 -4.84 19.13
N ILE A 116 2.32 -5.10 19.88
CA ILE A 116 2.49 -4.67 21.26
C ILE A 116 3.60 -3.64 21.30
N VAL A 117 3.31 -2.44 21.80
CA VAL A 117 4.29 -1.37 21.97
C VAL A 117 4.36 -0.96 23.41
N THR A 118 5.56 -0.95 23.96
CA THR A 118 5.86 -0.34 25.26
C THR A 118 6.69 0.89 25.01
N CYS A 119 6.16 2.08 25.30
CA CYS A 119 6.88 3.35 25.13
C CYS A 119 6.73 4.25 26.36
N GLY A 120 7.52 5.32 26.45
CA GLY A 120 7.34 6.33 27.50
C GLY A 120 6.03 7.11 27.33
N VAL A 121 5.53 7.72 28.40
CA VAL A 121 4.34 8.60 28.34
C VAL A 121 4.47 9.75 27.33
N ASP A 122 5.69 10.23 27.10
CA ASP A 122 6.02 11.30 26.14
C ASP A 122 6.17 10.79 24.68
N GLU A 123 6.07 9.48 24.46
CA GLU A 123 6.32 8.82 23.17
C GLU A 123 5.04 8.22 22.56
N GLN A 124 3.87 8.72 22.97
CA GLN A 124 2.55 8.29 22.48
C GLN A 124 2.37 8.44 20.95
N PHE A 125 3.16 9.31 20.30
CA PHE A 125 3.13 9.47 18.84
C PHE A 125 3.45 8.16 18.09
N ILE A 126 4.19 7.24 18.72
CA ILE A 126 4.52 5.92 18.14
C ILE A 126 3.25 5.09 17.90
N PHE A 127 2.28 5.17 18.82
CA PHE A 127 1.01 4.49 18.69
C PHE A 127 0.18 5.04 17.53
N CYS A 128 0.08 6.36 17.41
CA CYS A 128 -0.62 7.00 16.29
C CYS A 128 -0.01 6.59 14.94
N GLU A 129 1.30 6.43 14.89
CA GLU A 129 2.00 6.01 13.68
C GLU A 129 1.71 4.56 13.30
N ILE A 130 1.64 3.66 14.27
CA ILE A 130 1.23 2.27 14.04
C ILE A 130 -0.18 2.22 13.50
N MET A 131 -1.11 2.97 14.09
CA MET A 131 -2.48 3.06 13.58
C MET A 131 -2.54 3.62 12.15
N ARG A 132 -1.69 4.61 11.83
CA ARG A 132 -1.57 5.15 10.47
C ARG A 132 -1.05 4.11 9.48
N ILE A 133 0.01 3.38 9.82
CA ILE A 133 0.58 2.33 8.97
C ILE A 133 -0.45 1.23 8.71
N LEU A 134 -1.10 0.73 9.76
CA LEU A 134 -2.13 -0.31 9.63
C LEU A 134 -3.29 0.14 8.73
N HIS A 135 -3.73 1.39 8.87
CA HIS A 135 -4.76 1.97 8.00
C HIS A 135 -4.30 2.13 6.54
N GLU A 136 -3.06 2.58 6.31
CA GLU A 136 -2.49 2.72 4.96
C GLU A 136 -2.33 1.38 4.25
N ASP A 137 -1.98 0.32 4.99
CA ASP A 137 -1.83 -1.04 4.47
C ASP A 137 -3.17 -1.81 4.42
N HIS A 138 -4.30 -1.12 4.64
CA HIS A 138 -5.65 -1.70 4.63
C HIS A 138 -5.82 -2.88 5.59
N VAL A 139 -5.07 -2.89 6.70
CA VAL A 139 -5.23 -3.86 7.77
C VAL A 139 -6.36 -3.38 8.67
N GLU A 140 -7.37 -4.22 8.85
CA GLU A 140 -8.54 -3.90 9.67
C GLU A 140 -8.16 -3.99 11.15
N VAL A 141 -8.25 -2.88 11.88
CA VAL A 141 -7.98 -2.88 13.33
C VAL A 141 -9.22 -3.35 14.08
N ILE A 142 -9.15 -4.55 14.66
CA ILE A 142 -10.22 -5.17 15.45
C ILE A 142 -10.32 -4.54 16.82
N SER A 143 -9.17 -4.34 17.49
CA SER A 143 -9.14 -3.69 18.80
C SER A 143 -7.82 -2.99 19.04
N ALA A 144 -7.87 -1.91 19.81
CA ALA A 144 -6.69 -1.19 20.26
C ALA A 144 -6.87 -0.80 21.72
N ASN A 145 -5.98 -1.28 22.57
CA ASN A 145 -6.02 -1.06 24.01
C ASN A 145 -4.74 -0.35 24.44
N SER A 146 -4.87 0.55 25.41
CA SER A 146 -3.73 1.26 25.99
C SER A 146 -3.81 1.17 27.50
N SER A 147 -2.69 0.85 28.15
CA SER A 147 -2.61 0.72 29.61
C SER A 147 -1.35 1.40 30.14
N LEU A 148 -1.47 2.03 31.31
CA LEU A 148 -0.34 2.64 31.99
C LEU A 148 0.38 1.59 32.85
N ALA A 149 1.68 1.45 32.66
CA ALA A 149 2.56 0.54 33.38
C ALA A 149 3.72 1.35 34.00
N GLY A 150 3.46 1.95 35.17
CA GLY A 150 4.41 2.83 35.86
C GLY A 150 4.71 4.08 35.03
N ASP A 151 5.98 4.27 34.67
CA ASP A 151 6.44 5.41 33.85
C ASP A 151 6.33 5.18 32.33
N SER A 152 5.70 4.06 31.92
CA SER A 152 5.55 3.65 30.53
C SER A 152 4.11 3.34 30.17
N VAL A 153 3.76 3.47 28.90
CA VAL A 153 2.46 3.11 28.34
C VAL A 153 2.63 1.88 27.45
N ILE A 154 1.74 0.92 27.62
CA ILE A 154 1.66 -0.29 26.80
C ILE A 154 0.45 -0.17 25.89
N HIS A 155 0.68 -0.16 24.58
CA HIS A 155 -0.35 -0.22 23.56
C HIS A 155 -0.40 -1.63 22.98
N VAL A 156 -1.59 -2.20 22.88
CA VAL A 156 -1.84 -3.51 22.26
C VAL A 156 -2.86 -3.31 21.16
N VAL A 157 -2.46 -3.56 19.92
CA VAL A 157 -3.30 -3.47 18.74
C VAL A 157 -3.50 -4.86 18.18
N HIS A 158 -4.76 -5.26 18.01
CA HIS A 158 -5.15 -6.44 17.26
C HIS A 158 -5.74 -5.99 15.93
N ALA A 159 -5.19 -6.54 14.86
CA ALA A 159 -5.62 -6.24 13.51
C ALA A 159 -5.75 -7.55 12.71
N GLU A 160 -6.55 -7.54 11.66
CA GLU A 160 -6.70 -8.64 10.72
C GLU A 160 -6.48 -8.13 9.30
N ASN A 161 -5.82 -8.92 8.47
CA ASN A 161 -5.63 -8.61 7.06
C ASN A 161 -6.70 -9.31 6.21
N PRO A 162 -7.71 -8.59 5.68
CA PRO A 162 -8.76 -9.17 4.87
C PRO A 162 -8.24 -9.73 3.53
N GLN A 163 -7.09 -9.25 3.05
CA GLN A 163 -6.53 -9.67 1.76
C GLN A 163 -5.95 -11.09 1.81
N LEU A 164 -5.48 -11.56 2.97
CA LEU A 164 -5.04 -12.95 3.15
C LEU A 164 -6.21 -13.95 3.21
N LEU A 165 -7.42 -13.47 3.53
CA LEU A 165 -8.64 -14.29 3.52
C LEU A 165 -8.99 -14.77 2.09
N PHE A 166 -8.58 -14.01 1.06
CA PHE A 166 -8.84 -14.35 -0.34
C PHE A 166 -7.89 -15.41 -0.91
N GLN A 167 -6.78 -15.74 -0.23
CA GLN A 167 -5.82 -16.72 -0.74
C GLN A 167 -6.09 -18.16 -0.26
N PHE A 168 -6.96 -18.34 0.74
CA PHE A 168 -7.35 -19.65 1.29
C PHE A 168 -8.83 -20.02 1.10
N GLY A 169 -9.57 -19.27 0.27
CA GLY A 169 -10.94 -19.57 -0.14
C GLY A 169 -11.03 -20.84 -0.98
N ALA A 170 -11.10 -21.98 -0.30
CA ALA A 170 -11.21 -23.33 -0.79
C ALA A 170 -12.27 -23.50 -1.90
N THR A 171 -11.88 -24.26 -2.93
CA THR A 171 -12.76 -24.84 -3.95
C THR A 171 -13.89 -25.62 -3.27
N LYS A 172 -15.10 -25.07 -3.23
CA LYS A 172 -16.30 -25.86 -2.96
C LYS A 172 -16.63 -26.64 -4.23
N VAL A 173 -16.19 -27.90 -4.27
CA VAL A 173 -16.71 -28.90 -5.21
C VAL A 173 -18.19 -29.06 -4.91
N GLY A 174 -19.04 -28.64 -5.86
CA GLY A 174 -20.45 -28.98 -5.85
C GLY A 174 -20.61 -30.43 -6.25
N GLU A 175 -20.88 -31.28 -5.27
CA GLU A 175 -21.41 -32.62 -5.48
C GLU A 175 -22.84 -32.46 -6.01
N ARG A 176 -23.09 -33.05 -7.18
CA ARG A 176 -24.40 -33.16 -7.80
C ARG A 176 -24.91 -34.56 -7.49
N ASP A 177 -26.05 -34.62 -6.83
CA ASP A 177 -27.02 -35.72 -6.97
C ASP A 177 -28.32 -35.13 -7.52
#